data_AF-A0AB35XIB4-F1
#
_entry.id   AF-A0AB35XIB4-F1
#
_cell.length_a   1.000
_cell.length_b   1.000
_cell.length_c   1.000
_cell.angle_alpha   90.00
_cell.angle_beta   90.00
_cell.angle_gamma   90.00
#
_symmetry.space_group_name_H-M   'P 1'
#
loop_
_entity.id
_entity.type
_entity.pdbx_description
1 polymer ?
#
loop_
_entity_poly.entity_id
_entity_poly.type
_entity_poly.pdbx_seq_one_letter_code
_entity_poly.pdbx_strand_id
1 'polypeptide(L)'
;MGQSAQIDDVYPGWMSVSGVGGLPVAEGFSDPQTAASMMMSCFASSDYYMGYTGEKEIRSEALTVDGHPAWWKRSEIYVTLPNLPKVRGDVVDVVVVNTGQTDFLGMYFNSATIGDSARQALVDHARESLKVD
;
A
#
# COMPACT_ATOMS: atom_id res chain seq x y z
N MET A 1 18.60 -6.00 2.43
CA MET A 1 17.17 -6.23 2.73
C MET A 1 16.43 -6.12 1.40
N GLY A 2 15.76 -7.19 0.97
CA GLY A 2 15.10 -7.24 -0.34
C GLY A 2 13.66 -6.73 -0.28
N GLN A 3 13.18 -6.15 -1.37
CA GLN A 3 11.75 -5.95 -1.58
C GLN A 3 11.25 -7.13 -2.42
N SER A 4 10.06 -7.64 -2.09
CA SER A 4 9.39 -8.67 -2.88
C SER A 4 8.01 -8.15 -3.26
N ALA A 5 7.67 -8.19 -4.54
CA ALA A 5 6.37 -7.75 -5.04
C ALA A 5 5.81 -8.78 -6.03
N GLN A 6 4.48 -8.94 -5.98
CA GLN A 6 3.68 -9.64 -6.97
C GLN A 6 2.92 -8.59 -7.78
N ILE A 7 2.91 -8.75 -9.10
CA ILE A 7 2.21 -7.88 -10.04
C ILE A 7 1.18 -8.72 -10.79
N ASP A 8 -0.02 -8.20 -10.94
CA ASP A 8 -1.11 -8.79 -11.72
C ASP A 8 -1.68 -7.76 -12.70
N ASP A 9 -1.59 -8.04 -14.00
CA ASP A 9 -2.12 -7.17 -15.04
C ASP A 9 -3.66 -7.24 -15.06
N VAL A 10 -4.31 -6.16 -14.67
CA VAL A 10 -5.79 -6.07 -14.63
C VAL A 10 -6.33 -5.70 -16.01
N TYR A 11 -5.68 -4.72 -16.65
CA TYR A 11 -5.93 -4.29 -18.02
C TYR A 11 -4.58 -4.02 -18.70
N PRO A 12 -4.50 -4.00 -20.04
CA PRO A 12 -3.30 -3.51 -20.71
C PRO A 12 -2.95 -2.08 -20.25
N GLY A 13 -1.85 -1.92 -19.51
CA GLY A 13 -1.42 -0.65 -18.93
C GLY A 13 -2.00 -0.31 -17.54
N TRP A 14 -2.67 -1.24 -16.87
CA TRP A 14 -3.11 -1.09 -15.47
C TRP A 14 -2.92 -2.40 -14.69
N MET A 15 -2.30 -2.30 -13.53
CA MET A 15 -1.86 -3.45 -12.73
C MET A 15 -2.26 -3.33 -11.25
N SER A 16 -2.47 -4.49 -10.63
CA SER A 16 -2.56 -4.62 -9.20
C SER A 16 -1.19 -5.05 -8.69
N VAL A 17 -0.73 -4.45 -7.59
CA VAL A 17 0.59 -4.74 -7.02
C VAL A 17 0.42 -5.06 -5.55
N SER A 18 1.01 -6.15 -5.08
CA SER A 18 1.15 -6.45 -3.65
C SER A 18 2.61 -6.65 -3.34
N GLY A 19 3.12 -6.15 -2.22
CA GLY A 19 4.52 -6.32 -1.89
C GLY A 19 4.85 -6.12 -0.43
N VAL A 20 6.04 -6.61 -0.07
CA VAL A 20 6.67 -6.43 1.23
C VAL A 20 8.08 -5.88 1.07
N GLY A 21 8.52 -5.07 2.02
CA GLY A 21 9.83 -4.46 2.00
C GLY A 21 10.24 -3.87 3.35
N GLY A 22 11.44 -3.31 3.39
CA GLY A 22 11.94 -2.56 4.54
C GLY A 22 11.95 -1.06 4.26
N LEU A 23 11.56 -0.25 5.25
CA LEU A 23 11.64 1.21 5.22
C LEU A 23 12.79 1.68 6.12
N PRO A 24 13.85 2.30 5.59
CA PRO A 24 15.01 2.73 6.38
C PRO A 24 14.68 3.88 7.31
N VAL A 25 14.92 3.71 8.61
CA VAL A 25 14.71 4.78 9.62
C VAL A 25 15.54 6.03 9.28
N ALA A 26 16.72 5.84 8.68
CA ALA A 26 17.60 6.92 8.24
C ALA A 26 16.97 7.87 7.19
N GLU A 27 15.93 7.44 6.47
CA GLU A 27 15.20 8.28 5.50
C GLU A 27 13.98 8.99 6.13
N GLY A 28 13.84 8.95 7.45
CA GLY A 28 12.77 9.62 8.19
C GLY A 28 11.58 8.73 8.54
N PHE A 29 11.64 7.43 8.24
CA PHE A 29 10.63 6.43 8.61
C PHE A 29 10.77 6.02 10.09
N SER A 30 10.53 6.96 11.01
CA SER A 30 10.80 6.77 12.45
C SER A 30 9.72 6.03 13.23
N ASP A 31 8.47 6.09 12.79
CA ASP A 31 7.34 5.40 13.43
C ASP A 31 6.34 4.89 12.38
N PRO A 32 5.56 3.83 12.70
CA PRO A 32 4.65 3.22 11.74
C PRO A 32 3.60 4.16 11.13
N GLN A 33 3.06 5.10 11.91
CA GLN A 33 1.99 5.98 11.43
C GLN A 33 2.53 7.00 10.43
N THR A 34 3.62 7.66 10.77
CA THR A 34 4.30 8.60 9.89
C THR A 34 4.77 7.90 8.62
N ALA A 35 5.37 6.72 8.76
CA ALA A 35 5.86 5.94 7.64
C ALA A 35 4.73 5.49 6.68
N ALA A 36 3.61 4.99 7.21
CA ALA A 36 2.47 4.60 6.39
C ALA A 36 1.89 5.79 5.60
N SER A 37 1.86 6.98 6.21
CA SER A 37 1.36 8.21 5.58
C SER A 37 2.32 8.74 4.49
N MET A 38 3.63 8.67 4.75
CA MET A 38 4.66 9.03 3.77
C MET A 38 4.62 8.08 2.58
N MET A 39 4.49 6.78 2.82
CA MET A 39 4.41 5.78 1.74
C MET A 39 3.14 5.93 0.92
N MET A 40 1.98 6.18 1.53
CA MET A 40 0.75 6.47 0.78
C MET A 40 0.93 7.70 -0.13
N SER A 41 1.53 8.77 0.39
CA SER A 41 1.82 9.97 -0.40
C SER A 41 2.80 9.67 -1.55
N CYS A 42 3.81 8.84 -1.31
CA CYS A 42 4.77 8.43 -2.33
C CYS A 42 4.09 7.61 -3.44
N PHE A 43 3.21 6.67 -3.08
CA PHE A 43 2.43 5.91 -4.06
C PHE A 43 1.53 6.84 -4.87
N ALA A 44 0.71 7.68 -4.23
CA ALA A 44 -0.23 8.57 -4.91
C ALA A 44 0.42 9.58 -5.87
N SER A 45 1.67 9.97 -5.61
CA SER A 45 2.45 10.88 -6.45
C SER A 45 3.35 10.19 -7.49
N SER A 46 3.39 8.86 -7.50
CA SER A 46 4.20 8.11 -8.45
C SER A 46 3.65 8.18 -9.88
N ASP A 47 4.54 7.97 -10.86
CA ASP A 47 4.17 7.95 -12.29
C ASP A 47 3.09 6.91 -12.62
N TYR A 48 2.94 5.87 -11.79
CA TYR A 48 1.89 4.87 -11.97
C TYR A 48 0.49 5.47 -11.90
N TYR A 49 0.26 6.43 -11.02
CA TYR A 49 -1.00 7.18 -10.92
C TYR A 49 -0.95 8.48 -11.73
N MET A 50 -0.29 8.48 -12.89
CA MET A 50 -0.38 9.60 -13.81
C MET A 50 -1.85 9.93 -14.11
N GLY A 51 -2.21 11.21 -14.08
CA GLY A 51 -3.61 11.64 -14.12
C GLY A 51 -4.34 11.57 -12.78
N TYR A 52 -3.62 11.54 -11.66
CA TYR A 52 -4.17 11.71 -10.31
C TYR A 52 -5.16 12.87 -10.22
N THR A 53 -6.32 12.61 -9.61
CA THR A 53 -7.41 13.57 -9.44
C THR A 53 -7.83 13.75 -7.98
N GLY A 54 -7.44 12.83 -7.10
CA GLY A 54 -7.74 12.94 -5.68
C GLY A 54 -7.47 11.64 -4.93
N GLU A 55 -7.51 11.75 -3.61
CA GLU A 55 -7.39 10.65 -2.66
C GLU A 55 -8.56 10.76 -1.69
N LYS A 56 -9.12 9.62 -1.31
CA LYS A 56 -10.07 9.50 -0.21
C LYS A 56 -9.55 8.49 0.79
N GLU A 57 -9.19 8.97 1.97
CA GLU A 57 -8.85 8.08 3.09
C GLU A 57 -10.10 7.26 3.49
N ILE A 58 -9.92 5.94 3.53
CA ILE A 58 -10.94 4.99 3.98
C ILE A 58 -10.64 4.57 5.42
N ARG A 59 -9.35 4.48 5.78
CA ARG A 59 -8.91 4.06 7.10
C ARG A 59 -7.50 4.55 7.42
N SER A 60 -7.27 4.87 8.69
CA SER A 60 -5.95 5.16 9.26
C SER A 60 -6.00 4.83 10.75
N GLU A 61 -5.47 3.68 11.15
CA GLU A 61 -5.57 3.20 12.54
C GLU A 61 -4.39 2.33 12.98
N ALA A 62 -4.20 2.24 14.30
CA ALA A 62 -3.24 1.34 14.90
C ALA A 62 -3.66 -0.12 14.76
N LEU A 63 -2.67 -0.99 14.59
CA LEU A 63 -2.79 -2.44 14.41
C LEU A 63 -1.70 -3.14 15.23
N THR A 64 -1.91 -4.42 15.51
CA THR A 64 -0.84 -5.32 15.95
C THR A 64 -0.66 -6.43 14.93
N VAL A 65 0.58 -6.67 14.48
CA VAL A 65 0.95 -7.81 13.61
C VAL A 65 1.92 -8.68 14.39
N ASP A 66 1.54 -9.92 14.70
CA ASP A 66 2.36 -10.86 15.48
C ASP A 66 2.97 -10.27 16.77
N GLY A 67 2.20 -9.45 17.50
CA GLY A 67 2.64 -8.80 18.73
C GLY A 67 3.46 -7.52 18.52
N HIS A 68 3.78 -7.17 17.27
CA HIS A 68 4.49 -5.94 16.92
C HIS A 68 3.51 -4.78 16.68
N PRO A 69 3.81 -3.58 17.21
CA PRO A 69 3.04 -2.37 16.89
C PRO A 69 3.09 -2.06 15.40
N ALA A 70 1.94 -1.78 14.82
CA ALA A 70 1.79 -1.47 13.41
C ALA A 70 0.80 -0.33 13.20
N TRP A 71 0.83 0.24 12.00
CA TRP A 71 -0.16 1.19 11.53
C TRP A 71 -0.68 0.75 10.17
N TRP A 72 -1.99 0.83 9.99
CA TRP A 72 -2.66 0.54 8.74
C TRP A 72 -3.32 1.80 8.19
N LYS A 73 -2.97 2.13 6.95
CA LYS A 73 -3.64 3.15 6.15
C LYS A 73 -4.23 2.53 4.89
N ARG A 74 -5.50 2.84 4.61
CA ARG A 74 -6.20 2.48 3.37
C ARG A 74 -6.80 3.73 2.74
N SER A 75 -6.53 3.93 1.46
CA SER A 75 -7.09 5.06 0.69
C SER A 75 -7.56 4.60 -0.69
N GLU A 76 -8.61 5.23 -1.20
CA GLU A 76 -8.92 5.20 -2.63
C GLU A 76 -8.11 6.31 -3.31
N ILE A 77 -7.27 5.95 -4.27
CA ILE A 77 -6.54 6.88 -5.14
C ILE A 77 -7.30 6.94 -6.46
N TYR A 78 -7.70 8.15 -6.89
CA TYR A 78 -8.46 8.34 -8.11
C TYR A 78 -7.61 8.92 -9.24
N VAL A 79 -7.80 8.39 -10.46
CA VAL A 79 -7.14 8.88 -11.68
C VAL A 79 -8.17 9.13 -12.78
N THR A 80 -7.83 10.02 -13.70
CA THR A 80 -8.53 10.17 -14.99
C THR A 80 -7.54 9.97 -16.13
N LEU A 81 -7.72 8.87 -16.88
CA LEU A 81 -6.84 8.47 -17.97
C LEU A 81 -7.60 8.40 -19.29
N PRO A 82 -7.28 9.23 -20.31
CA PRO A 82 -7.97 9.20 -21.60
C PRO A 82 -7.86 7.85 -22.33
N ASN A 83 -6.74 7.15 -22.16
CA ASN A 83 -6.46 5.84 -22.75
C ASN A 83 -7.07 4.68 -21.96
N LEU A 84 -7.49 4.89 -20.71
CA LEU A 84 -8.08 3.88 -19.82
C LEU A 84 -9.33 4.43 -19.12
N PRO A 85 -10.39 4.83 -19.86
CA PRO A 85 -11.52 5.57 -19.29
C PRO A 85 -12.38 4.76 -18.30
N LYS A 86 -12.19 3.45 -18.23
CA LYS A 86 -12.88 2.57 -17.28
C LYS A 86 -12.14 2.43 -15.95
N VAL A 87 -10.85 2.78 -15.90
CA VAL A 87 -10.04 2.74 -14.69
C VAL A 87 -10.35 4.00 -13.88
N ARG A 88 -10.86 3.80 -12.67
CA ARG A 88 -11.11 4.89 -11.71
C ARG A 88 -9.92 5.16 -10.79
N GLY A 89 -8.96 4.24 -10.74
CA GLY A 89 -7.85 4.20 -9.80
C GLY A 89 -7.88 2.94 -8.95
N ASP A 90 -7.16 2.95 -7.82
CA ASP A 90 -6.98 1.78 -6.95
C ASP A 90 -7.35 2.10 -5.49
N VAL A 91 -7.81 1.08 -4.77
CA VAL A 91 -7.75 1.00 -3.32
C VAL A 91 -6.34 0.58 -2.95
N VAL A 92 -5.64 1.45 -2.23
CA VAL A 92 -4.27 1.22 -1.77
C VAL A 92 -4.27 0.94 -0.29
N ASP A 93 -3.54 -0.09 0.10
CA ASP A 93 -3.25 -0.46 1.48
C ASP A 93 -1.77 -0.27 1.76
N VAL A 94 -1.47 0.33 2.90
CA VAL A 94 -0.12 0.40 3.46
C VAL A 94 -0.20 -0.02 4.92
N VAL A 95 0.56 -1.06 5.27
CA VAL A 95 0.76 -1.51 6.64
C VAL A 95 2.23 -1.38 6.96
N VAL A 96 2.57 -0.59 7.98
CA VAL A 96 3.94 -0.49 8.47
C VAL A 96 4.00 -1.11 9.86
N VAL A 97 5.02 -1.93 10.10
CA VAL A 97 5.22 -2.71 11.32
C VAL A 97 6.56 -2.34 11.93
N ASN A 98 6.55 -2.02 13.22
CA ASN A 98 7.78 -1.91 14.00
C ASN A 98 8.23 -3.30 14.48
N THR A 99 9.13 -3.92 13.74
CA THR A 99 9.67 -5.27 14.02
C THR A 99 10.67 -5.29 15.18
N GLY A 100 10.94 -4.14 15.82
CA GLY A 100 11.95 -3.98 16.87
C GLY A 100 13.37 -3.78 16.35
N GLN A 101 13.57 -3.76 15.02
CA GLN A 101 14.84 -3.38 14.40
C GLN A 101 15.04 -1.85 14.50
N THR A 102 16.27 -1.41 14.73
CA THR A 102 16.61 0.01 14.88
C THR A 102 16.76 0.74 13.56
N ASP A 103 17.08 0.00 12.50
CA ASP A 103 17.53 0.57 11.23
C ASP A 103 16.40 0.59 10.18
N PHE A 104 15.37 -0.26 10.36
CA PHE A 104 14.29 -0.44 9.40
C PHE A 104 12.94 -0.73 10.07
N LEU A 105 11.85 -0.25 9.46
CA LEU A 105 10.49 -0.73 9.69
C LEU A 105 10.12 -1.77 8.62
N GLY A 106 9.28 -2.73 8.96
CA GLY A 106 8.66 -3.63 7.99
C GLY A 106 7.50 -2.93 7.29
N MET A 107 7.34 -3.13 5.99
CA MET A 107 6.21 -2.60 5.22
C MET A 107 5.57 -3.69 4.40
N TYR A 108 4.25 -3.70 4.40
CA TYR A 108 3.41 -4.32 3.38
C TYR A 108 2.65 -3.21 2.65
N PHE A 109 2.54 -3.33 1.34
CA PHE A 109 1.69 -2.45 0.54
C PHE A 109 0.93 -3.23 -0.51
N ASN A 110 -0.22 -2.70 -0.91
CA ASN A 110 -0.98 -3.25 -2.00
C ASN A 110 -1.77 -2.18 -2.76
N SER A 111 -2.03 -2.38 -4.05
CA SER A 111 -3.05 -1.69 -4.85
C SER A 111 -4.01 -2.68 -5.51
N ALA A 112 -5.32 -2.43 -5.42
CA ALA A 112 -6.34 -3.17 -6.16
C ALA A 112 -7.33 -2.21 -6.82
N THR A 113 -7.75 -2.53 -8.04
CA THR A 113 -8.60 -1.63 -8.83
C THR A 113 -9.94 -1.36 -8.17
N ILE A 114 -10.33 -0.08 -8.11
CA ILE A 114 -11.61 0.35 -7.54
C ILE A 114 -12.75 -0.35 -8.29
N GLY A 115 -13.57 -1.09 -7.54
CA GLY A 115 -14.70 -1.88 -8.07
C GLY A 115 -14.36 -3.34 -8.41
N ASP A 116 -13.10 -3.76 -8.30
CA ASP A 116 -12.69 -5.16 -8.42
C ASP A 116 -12.79 -5.88 -7.05
N SER A 117 -13.98 -6.36 -6.73
CA SER A 117 -14.24 -7.05 -5.45
C SER A 117 -13.47 -8.36 -5.29
N ALA A 118 -13.16 -9.05 -6.39
CA ALA A 118 -12.43 -10.31 -6.35
C ALA A 118 -10.98 -10.07 -5.92
N ARG A 119 -10.31 -9.07 -6.51
CA ARG A 119 -8.96 -8.68 -6.10
C ARG A 119 -8.96 -8.07 -4.70
N GLN A 120 -9.93 -7.22 -4.37
CA GLN A 120 -10.02 -6.65 -3.02
C GLN A 120 -10.09 -7.73 -1.93
N ALA A 121 -10.81 -8.84 -2.17
CA ALA A 121 -10.87 -9.95 -1.22
C ALA A 121 -9.50 -10.64 -1.03
N LEU A 122 -8.71 -10.78 -2.09
CA LEU A 122 -7.35 -11.33 -2.01
C LEU A 122 -6.42 -10.42 -1.19
N VAL A 123 -6.55 -9.10 -1.37
CA VAL A 123 -5.79 -8.09 -0.64
C VAL A 123 -6.12 -8.09 0.85
N ASP A 124 -7.41 -8.15 1.16
CA ASP A 124 -7.90 -8.21 2.54
C ASP A 124 -7.37 -9.47 3.24
N HIS A 125 -7.43 -10.62 2.56
CA HIS A 125 -6.87 -11.87 3.07
C HIS A 125 -5.35 -11.80 3.25
N ALA A 126 -4.62 -11.23 2.29
CA ALA A 126 -3.16 -11.06 2.38
C ALA A 126 -2.77 -10.22 3.60
N ARG A 127 -3.45 -9.08 3.81
CA ARG A 127 -3.28 -8.21 4.98
C ARG A 127 -3.54 -8.95 6.29
N GLU A 128 -4.58 -9.76 6.35
CA GLU A 128 -4.95 -10.53 7.55
C GLU A 128 -3.98 -11.67 7.84
N SER A 129 -3.31 -12.18 6.80
CA SER A 129 -2.31 -13.23 6.91
C SER A 129 -0.89 -12.74 7.20
N LEU A 130 -0.68 -11.43 7.34
CA LEU A 130 0.64 -10.84 7.58
C LEU A 130 1.28 -11.41 8.85
N LYS A 131 2.56 -11.76 8.72
CA LYS A 131 3.40 -12.26 9.80
C LYS A 131 4.75 -11.61 9.82
N VAL A 132 5.36 -11.57 11.00
CA VAL A 132 6.75 -11.13 11.20
C VAL A 132 7.56 -12.33 11.68
N ASP A 133 8.52 -12.76 10.86
CA ASP A 133 9.48 -13.83 11.18
C ASP A 133 10.78 -13.29 11.79
#